data_AF-W2RLY1-F1
#
_entry.id   AF-W2RLY1-F1
#
_cell.length_a   1.000
_cell.length_b   1.000
_cell.length_c   1.000
_cell.angle_alpha   90.00
_cell.angle_beta   90.00
_cell.angle_gamma   90.00
#
_symmetry.space_group_name_H-M   'P 1'
#
loop_
_entity.id
_entity.type
_entity.pdbx_description
1 polymer ?
#
loop_
_entity_poly.entity_id
_entity_poly.type
_entity_poly.pdbx_seq_one_letter_code
_entity_poly.pdbx_strand_id
1 'polypeptide(L)' 'MIESIPSFMLAYYTRVLGHSIEHTEVTMATIRQEFSNRSLHLYLRWHFVTGRKPR' A
#
# COMPACT_ATOMS: atom_id res chain seq x y z
N MET A 1 -7.37 -2.62 1.26
CA MET A 1 -5.91 -2.78 1.04
C MET A 1 -5.49 -2.23 -0.32
N ILE A 2 -6.17 -2.56 -1.42
CA ILE A 2 -5.88 -1.95 -2.74
C ILE A 2 -6.00 -0.42 -2.71
N GLU A 3 -7.02 0.12 -2.04
CA GLU A 3 -7.25 1.57 -1.94
C GLU A 3 -6.18 2.33 -1.16
N SER A 4 -5.39 1.65 -0.31
CA SER A 4 -4.32 2.31 0.46
C SER A 4 -3.02 2.47 -0.32
N ILE A 5 -2.89 1.81 -1.48
CA ILE A 5 -1.68 1.86 -2.32
C ILE A 5 -1.27 3.31 -2.65
N PRO A 6 -2.16 4.18 -3.15
CA PRO A 6 -1.79 5.57 -3.48
C PRO A 6 -1.37 6.35 -2.24
N SER A 7 -2.12 6.22 -1.14
CA SER A 7 -1.88 6.97 0.09
C SER A 7 -0.51 6.68 0.70
N PHE A 8 -0.05 5.43 0.62
CA PHE A 8 1.26 5.04 1.14
C PHE A 8 2.39 5.32 0.14
N MET A 9 2.22 4.96 -1.13
CA MET A 9 3.33 4.92 -2.07
C MET A 9 3.65 6.28 -2.69
N LEU A 10 2.66 7.10 -3.08
CA LEU A 10 2.91 8.30 -3.88
C LEU A 10 3.94 9.23 -3.23
N ALA A 11 3.68 9.67 -2.00
CA ALA A 11 4.57 10.61 -1.31
C ALA A 11 5.92 9.96 -0.97
N TYR A 12 5.92 8.70 -0.54
CA TYR A 12 7.13 8.00 -0.13
C TYR A 12 8.07 7.76 -1.32
N TYR A 13 7.55 7.24 -2.43
CA TYR A 13 8.34 6.88 -3.60
C TYR A 13 8.86 8.11 -4.34
N THR A 14 8.04 9.16 -4.49
CA THR A 14 8.43 10.36 -5.24
C THR A 14 9.28 11.32 -4.42
N ARG A 15 8.95 11.57 -3.15
CA ARG A 15 9.62 12.60 -2.34
C ARG A 15 10.78 12.05 -1.50
N VAL A 16 10.63 10.84 -0.95
CA VAL A 16 11.63 10.26 -0.04
C VAL A 16 12.64 9.42 -0.83
N LEU A 17 12.16 8.58 -1.74
CA LEU A 17 13.02 7.70 -2.54
C LEU A 17 13.46 8.32 -3.88
N GLY A 18 12.86 9.44 -4.30
CA GLY A 18 13.25 10.16 -5.51
C GLY A 18 12.93 9.45 -6.82
N HIS A 19 11.99 8.49 -6.83
CA HIS A 19 11.53 7.85 -8.06
C HIS A 19 10.74 8.83 -8.93
N SER A 20 10.79 8.62 -10.25
CA SER A 20 9.92 9.38 -11.16
C SER A 20 8.44 9.07 -10.90
N ILE A 21 7.59 10.01 -11.27
CA ILE A 21 6.14 9.84 -11.14
C ILE A 21 5.68 8.68 -12.02
N GLU A 22 6.17 8.58 -13.27
CA GLU A 22 5.76 7.50 -14.17
C GLU A 22 6.16 6.13 -13.60
N HIS A 23 7.38 6.01 -13.06
CA HIS A 23 7.83 4.78 -12.44
C HIS A 23 6.97 4.38 -11.23
N THR A 24 6.59 5.37 -10.42
CA THR A 24 5.73 5.16 -9.25
C THR A 24 4.33 4.70 -9.66
N GLU A 25 3.74 5.32 -10.69
CA GLU A 25 2.42 4.97 -11.21
C GLU A 25 2.38 3.57 -11.80
N VAL A 26 3.38 3.19 -12.60
CA VAL A 26 3.51 1.84 -13.16
C VAL A 26 3.63 0.81 -12.03
N THR A 27 4.48 1.08 -11.04
CA THR A 27 4.66 0.18 -9.88
C THR A 27 3.35 0.02 -9.09
N MET A 28 2.63 1.11 -8.84
CA MET A 28 1.32 1.05 -8.19
C MET A 28 0.31 0.23 -9.00
N ALA A 29 0.32 0.31 -10.33
CA ALA A 29 -0.55 -0.49 -11.19
C ALA A 29 -0.23 -1.99 -11.07
N THR A 30 1.05 -2.38 -11.09
CA THR A 30 1.48 -3.77 -10.89
C THR A 30 1.02 -4.30 -9.55
N ILE A 31 1.22 -3.54 -8.47
CA ILE A 31 0.79 -3.96 -7.12
C ILE A 31 -0.73 -4.11 -7.07
N ARG A 32 -1.51 -3.22 -7.68
CA ARG A 32 -2.98 -3.40 -7.75
C ARG A 32 -3.36 -4.71 -8.45
N GLN A 33 -2.64 -5.10 -9.49
CA GLN A 33 -2.87 -6.35 -10.20
C GLN A 33 -2.55 -7.56 -9.31
N GLU A 34 -1.43 -7.54 -8.59
CA GLU A 34 -1.07 -8.60 -7.65
C GLU A 34 -2.10 -8.77 -6.53
N PHE A 35 -2.55 -7.67 -5.93
CA PHE A 35 -3.54 -7.71 -4.85
C PHE A 35 -4.95 -8.12 -5.33
N SER A 36 -5.25 -7.95 -6.61
CA SER A 36 -6.52 -8.41 -7.20
C SER A 36 -6.46 -9.85 -7.71
N ASN A 37 -5.26 -10.41 -7.87
CA ASN A 37 -5.07 -11.78 -8.31
C ASN A 37 -5.33 -12.78 -7.17
N ARG A 38 -6.45 -13.52 -7.27
CA ARG A 38 -6.86 -14.53 -6.28
C ARG A 38 -6.02 -15.82 -6.31
N SER A 39 -5.20 -16.02 -7.33
CA SER A 39 -4.28 -17.17 -7.36
C SER A 39 -3.05 -16.96 -6.48
N LEU A 40 -2.79 -15.71 -6.05
CA LEU A 40 -1.66 -15.38 -5.19
C LEU A 40 -2.08 -15.45 -3.72
N HIS A 41 -1.32 -16.21 -2.92
CA HIS A 41 -1.47 -16.25 -1.47
C HIS A 41 -0.58 -15.18 -0.83
N LEU A 42 -1.15 -14.00 -0.62
CA LEU A 42 -0.45 -12.87 -0.01
C LEU A 42 -0.60 -12.90 1.52
N TYR A 43 0.51 -12.81 2.24
CA TYR A 43 0.54 -12.78 3.70
C TYR A 43 0.90 -11.38 4.20
N LEU A 44 0.07 -10.82 5.09
CA LEU A 44 0.36 -9.54 5.75
C LEU A 44 0.11 -9.65 7.24
N ARG A 45 0.96 -8.96 8.01
CA ARG A 45 0.79 -8.85 9.46
C ARG A 45 -0.25 -7.76 9.75
N TRP A 46 -1.36 -8.16 10.37
CA TRP A 46 -2.39 -7.23 10.83
C TRP A 46 -2.25 -6.99 12.33
N HIS A 47 -2.28 -5.73 12.71
CA HIS A 47 -2.28 -5.30 14.11
C HIS A 47 -3.63 -4.66 14.41
N PHE A 48 -4.36 -5.25 15.35
CA PHE A 48 -5.61 -4.69 15.87
C PHE A 48 -5.31 -3.99 17.18
N VAL A 49 -5.56 -2.68 17.23
CA VAL A 49 -5.38 -1.87 18.45
C VAL A 49 -6.76 -1.42 18.91
N THR A 50 -7.14 -1.81 20.12
CA THR A 50 -8.41 -1.42 20.73
C THR A 50 -8.15 -0.45 21.87
N GLY A 51 -8.73 0.75 21.80
CA GLY A 51 -8.72 1.71 22.91
C GLY A 51 -10.02 1.67 23.69
N ARG A 52 -9.93 1.74 25.02
CA ARG A 52 -11.09 1.99 25.90
C ARG A 52 -10.93 3.35 26.54
N LYS A 53 -11.92 4.22 26.40
CA LYS A 53 -11.92 5.53 27.07
C LYS A 53 -11.73 5.32 28.58
N PRO A 54 -10.82 6.08 29.24
CA PRO A 54 -10.73 6.07 30.69
C PRO A 54 -12.09 6.47 31.29
N ARG A 55 -12.50 5.81 32.38
CA ARG A 55 -13.72 6.17 33.10
C ARG A 55 -13.62 7.58 33.67
#